data_AF-A0A8W8LNF5-F1
#
_entry.id   AF-A0A8W8LNF5-F1
#
_cell.length_a   1.000
_cell.length_b   1.000
_cell.length_c   1.000
_cell.angle_alpha   90.00
_cell.angle_beta   90.00
_cell.angle_gamma   90.00
#
_symmetry.space_group_name_H-M   'P 1'
#
loop_
_entity.id
_entity.type
_entity.pdbx_description
1 polymer ?
#
loop_
_entity_poly.entity_id
_entity_poly.type
_entity_poly.pdbx_seq_one_letter_code
_entity_poly.pdbx_strand_id
1 'polypeptide(L)'
;MFSTGSVPGAQTTAKSQESKKFKNRDTSTNGRLSQDKQELIDNTLCKLIASRTISPSVVEDELFQTFVELLNPRYKIPSQDAIMRSLEDLPTTVFIDHDA
;
A
#
# COMPACT_ATOMS: atom_id res chain seq x y z
N MET A 1 -58.36 -0.32 -51.69
CA MET A 1 -58.38 -1.80 -51.66
C MET A 1 -57.04 -2.30 -52.19
N PHE A 2 -56.66 -3.50 -51.75
CA PHE A 2 -55.41 -4.24 -51.95
C PHE A 2 -54.33 -4.06 -50.88
N SER A 3 -54.00 -5.23 -50.36
CA SER A 3 -53.20 -5.59 -49.21
C SER A 3 -51.93 -6.29 -49.72
N THR A 4 -51.05 -6.57 -48.76
CA THR A 4 -49.94 -7.53 -48.75
C THR A 4 -48.58 -7.09 -49.30
N GLY A 5 -47.57 -7.34 -48.47
CA GLY A 5 -46.17 -7.19 -48.82
C GLY A 5 -45.22 -7.19 -47.62
N SER A 6 -45.41 -8.10 -46.66
CA SER A 6 -44.47 -8.33 -45.56
C SER A 6 -43.24 -9.06 -46.10
N VAL A 7 -42.03 -8.55 -45.88
CA VAL A 7 -40.76 -9.27 -46.11
C VAL A 7 -39.82 -9.01 -44.93
N PRO A 8 -39.12 -10.04 -44.41
CA PRO A 8 -38.54 -10.05 -43.07
C PRO A 8 -37.03 -9.77 -43.06
N GLY A 9 -36.54 -9.35 -41.90
CA GLY A 9 -35.16 -9.65 -41.49
C GLY A 9 -34.15 -8.53 -41.63
N ALA A 10 -33.95 -7.79 -40.54
CA ALA A 10 -32.64 -7.28 -40.18
C ALA A 10 -32.52 -7.35 -38.65
N GLN A 11 -31.91 -8.42 -38.17
CA GLN A 11 -31.45 -8.53 -36.80
C GLN A 11 -30.32 -7.50 -36.62
N THR A 12 -30.61 -6.36 -35.99
CA THR A 12 -29.55 -5.51 -35.45
C THR A 12 -29.25 -6.00 -34.05
N THR A 13 -28.20 -6.81 -33.96
CA THR A 13 -27.53 -7.19 -32.72
C THR A 13 -26.89 -5.96 -32.10
N ALA A 14 -27.67 -5.19 -31.33
CA ALA A 14 -27.09 -4.24 -30.40
C ALA A 14 -26.44 -5.05 -29.27
N LYS A 15 -25.11 -5.18 -29.35
CA LYS A 15 -24.24 -5.57 -28.22
C LYS A 15 -24.56 -4.65 -27.04
N SER A 16 -25.46 -5.07 -26.15
CA SER A 16 -25.50 -4.54 -24.80
C SER A 16 -24.26 -5.06 -24.11
N GLN A 17 -23.27 -4.19 -24.04
CA GLN A 17 -21.99 -4.43 -23.42
C GLN A 17 -22.25 -4.66 -21.93
N GLU A 18 -22.43 -5.94 -21.59
CA GLU A 18 -22.55 -6.42 -20.22
C GLU A 18 -21.40 -5.80 -19.44
N SER A 19 -21.79 -4.92 -18.51
CA SER A 19 -20.88 -4.26 -17.60
C SER A 19 -20.08 -5.36 -16.94
N LYS A 20 -18.78 -5.44 -17.25
CA LYS A 20 -17.85 -6.26 -16.50
C LYS A 20 -17.94 -5.76 -15.06
N LYS A 21 -18.77 -6.47 -14.29
CA LYS A 21 -18.84 -6.39 -12.84
C LYS A 21 -17.43 -6.76 -12.43
N PHE A 22 -16.59 -5.75 -12.26
CA PHE A 22 -15.33 -5.90 -11.58
C PHE A 22 -15.73 -6.47 -10.23
N LYS A 23 -15.52 -7.78 -10.12
CA LYS A 23 -15.61 -8.51 -8.89
C LYS A 23 -14.62 -7.79 -8.00
N ASN A 24 -15.13 -6.88 -7.16
CA ASN A 24 -14.40 -6.28 -6.08
C ASN A 24 -13.72 -7.46 -5.41
N ARG A 25 -12.42 -7.56 -5.66
CA ARG A 25 -11.61 -8.56 -5.03
C ARG A 25 -11.62 -8.09 -3.60
N ASP A 26 -12.48 -8.70 -2.79
CA ASP A 26 -12.45 -8.58 -1.35
C ASP A 26 -11.00 -8.88 -0.95
N THR A 27 -10.22 -7.82 -0.79
CA THR A 27 -8.89 -7.90 -0.21
C THR A 27 -9.17 -8.12 1.25
N SER A 28 -9.37 -9.38 1.60
CA SER A 28 -9.43 -9.83 2.98
C SER A 28 -8.09 -9.47 3.62
N THR A 29 -8.01 -8.27 4.18
CA THR A 29 -6.88 -7.72 4.93
C THR A 29 -6.85 -8.24 6.37
N ASN A 30 -7.67 -9.25 6.70
CA ASN A 30 -7.88 -9.78 8.05
C ASN A 30 -6.72 -10.61 8.64
N GLY A 31 -5.49 -10.41 8.18
CA GLY A 31 -4.32 -11.03 8.80
C GLY A 31 -3.53 -10.04 9.64
N ARG A 32 -3.11 -10.43 10.83
CA ARG A 32 -2.03 -9.71 11.55
C ARG A 32 -0.70 -9.92 10.80
N LEU A 33 0.12 -8.89 10.63
CA LEU A 33 1.46 -9.07 10.06
C LEU A 33 2.27 -10.02 10.96
N SER A 34 3.11 -10.89 10.39
CA SER A 34 3.96 -11.76 11.23
C SER A 34 4.97 -10.90 12.01
N GLN A 35 5.32 -11.34 13.22
CA GLN A 35 6.24 -10.59 14.09
C GLN A 35 7.58 -10.32 13.40
N ASP A 36 8.18 -11.32 12.78
CA ASP A 36 9.47 -11.18 12.08
C ASP A 36 9.42 -10.14 10.95
N LYS A 37 8.27 -10.04 10.25
CA LYS A 37 8.09 -9.04 9.19
C LYS A 37 7.90 -7.64 9.76
N GLN A 38 7.21 -7.54 10.89
CA GLN A 38 7.00 -6.27 11.58
C GLN A 38 8.36 -5.72 12.03
N GLU A 39 9.14 -6.56 12.71
CA GLU A 39 10.49 -6.24 13.17
C GLU A 39 11.43 -5.88 12.02
N LEU A 40 11.34 -6.58 10.88
CA LEU A 40 12.14 -6.24 9.69
C LEU A 40 11.79 -4.85 9.14
N ILE A 41 10.51 -4.51 9.06
CA ILE A 41 10.06 -3.20 8.58
C ILE A 41 10.49 -2.12 9.58
N ASP A 42 10.28 -2.33 10.87
CA ASP A 42 10.64 -1.39 11.95
C ASP A 42 12.15 -1.09 11.94
N ASN A 43 12.99 -2.11 11.81
CA ASN A 43 14.43 -1.96 11.70
C ASN A 43 14.85 -1.19 10.43
N THR A 44 14.17 -1.43 9.31
CA THR A 44 14.44 -0.74 8.05
C THR A 44 14.04 0.74 8.15
N LEU A 45 12.90 1.03 8.79
CA LEU A 45 12.45 2.38 9.08
C LEU A 45 13.44 3.13 9.97
N CYS A 46 13.91 2.50 11.06
CA CYS A 46 14.92 3.10 11.94
C CYS A 46 16.22 3.42 11.18
N LYS A 47 16.71 2.50 10.33
CA LYS A 47 17.89 2.74 9.49
C LYS A 47 17.68 3.87 8.48
N LEU A 48 16.49 3.98 7.89
CA LEU A 48 16.15 5.08 6.98
C LEU A 48 16.20 6.42 7.71
N ILE A 49 15.59 6.49 8.89
CA ILE A 49 15.56 7.69 9.73
C ILE A 49 16.98 8.10 10.11
N ALA A 50 17.79 7.16 10.61
CA ALA A 50 19.18 7.39 10.98
C ALA A 50 20.07 7.83 9.80
N SER A 51 19.96 7.16 8.65
CA SER A 51 20.86 7.39 7.49
C SER A 51 20.55 8.67 6.71
N ARG A 52 19.30 9.13 6.72
CA ARG A 52 18.85 10.29 5.92
C ARG A 52 18.63 11.54 6.75
N THR A 53 19.08 11.55 8.01
CA THR A 53 18.88 12.67 8.96
C THR A 53 17.41 13.11 9.02
N ILE A 54 16.48 12.15 8.93
CA ILE A 54 15.04 12.41 9.03
C ILE A 54 14.71 12.51 10.52
N SER A 55 13.85 13.45 10.89
CA SER A 55 13.37 13.54 12.27
C SER A 55 12.53 12.31 12.63
N PRO A 56 12.72 11.68 13.81
CA PRO A 56 11.87 10.60 14.29
C PRO A 56 10.38 10.95 14.31
N SER A 57 10.03 12.24 14.42
CA SER A 57 8.66 12.74 14.36
C SER A 57 7.95 12.47 13.02
N VAL A 58 8.65 12.03 11.97
CA VAL A 58 8.04 11.64 10.69
C VAL A 58 7.00 10.54 10.85
N VAL A 59 7.12 9.68 11.88
CA VAL A 59 6.15 8.60 12.12
C VAL A 59 4.81 9.11 12.63
N GLU A 60 4.75 10.37 13.09
CA GLU A 60 3.54 11.04 13.55
C GLU A 60 2.90 11.90 12.46
N ASP A 61 3.58 12.09 11.32
CA ASP A 61 3.06 12.84 10.18
C ASP A 61 1.90 12.09 9.50
N GLU A 62 0.77 12.77 9.31
CA GLU A 62 -0.45 12.17 8.77
C GLU A 62 -0.27 11.65 7.34
N LEU A 63 0.51 12.35 6.50
CA LEU A 63 0.75 11.94 5.12
C LEU A 63 1.66 10.72 5.08
N PHE A 64 2.69 10.67 5.93
CA PHE A 64 3.53 9.49 6.09
C PHE A 64 2.71 8.28 6.56
N GLN A 65 1.86 8.45 7.58
CA GLN A 65 1.01 7.37 8.06
C GLN A 65 0.07 6.85 6.99
N THR A 66 -0.60 7.76 6.28
CA THR A 66 -1.48 7.42 5.15
C THR A 66 -0.72 6.68 4.04
N PHE A 67 0.48 7.16 3.69
CA PHE A 67 1.32 6.51 2.68
C PHE A 67 1.68 5.07 3.06
N VAL A 68 2.10 4.86 4.31
CA VAL A 68 2.46 3.53 4.81
C VAL A 68 1.23 2.61 4.87
N GLU A 69 0.07 3.13 5.28
CA GLU A 69 -1.18 2.38 5.29
C GLU A 69 -1.59 1.94 3.87
N LEU A 70 -1.43 2.81 2.87
CA LEU A 70 -1.68 2.48 1.46
C LEU A 70 -0.74 1.40 0.92
N LEU A 71 0.53 1.40 1.35
CA LEU A 71 1.49 0.36 0.97
C LEU A 71 1.19 -0.97 1.66
N ASN A 72 0.87 -0.94 2.95
CA ASN A 72 0.60 -2.12 3.73
C ASN A 72 -0.36 -1.83 4.91
N PRO A 73 -1.67 -2.06 4.75
CA PRO A 73 -2.66 -1.74 5.78
C PRO A 73 -2.57 -2.64 7.02
N ARG A 74 -1.75 -3.70 6.97
CA ARG A 74 -1.54 -4.63 8.08
C ARG A 74 -0.37 -4.24 8.98
N TYR A 75 0.47 -3.32 8.52
CA TYR A 75 1.61 -2.83 9.27
C TYR A 75 1.15 -1.74 10.24
N LYS A 76 1.60 -1.83 11.48
CA LYS A 76 1.37 -0.78 12.48
C LYS A 76 2.65 0.01 12.64
N ILE A 77 2.58 1.30 12.39
CA ILE A 77 3.71 2.20 12.55
C ILE A 77 4.02 2.32 14.05
N PRO A 78 5.28 2.13 14.48
CA PRO A 78 5.70 2.30 15.86
C PRO A 78 5.58 3.78 16.28
N SER A 79 5.37 4.03 17.58
CA SER A 79 5.39 5.40 18.10
C SER A 79 6.79 6.01 18.00
N GLN A 80 6.86 7.34 18.05
CA GLN A 80 8.13 8.05 18.07
C GLN A 80 9.06 7.57 19.20
N ASP A 81 8.53 7.34 20.41
CA ASP A 81 9.30 6.83 21.55
C ASP A 81 9.89 5.43 21.30
N ALA A 82 9.20 4.59 20.53
CA ALA A 82 9.70 3.27 20.16
C ALA A 82 10.83 3.40 19.14
N ILE A 83 10.67 4.27 18.14
CA ILE A 83 11.73 4.60 17.18
C ILE A 83 12.96 5.16 17.89
N MET A 84 12.79 6.11 18.82
CA MET A 84 13.90 6.70 19.55
C MET A 84 14.69 5.66 20.34
N ARG A 85 14.01 4.76 21.06
CA ARG A 85 14.67 3.64 21.75
C ARG A 85 15.42 2.72 20.77
N SER A 86 14.81 2.37 19.65
CA SER A 86 15.47 1.56 18.62
C SER A 86 16.67 2.26 17.96
N LEU A 87 16.67 3.59 17.89
CA LEU A 87 17.79 4.38 17.41
C LEU A 87 18.94 4.45 18.42
N GLU A 88 18.63 4.50 19.72
CA GLU A 88 19.62 4.42 20.79
C GLU A 88 20.35 3.06 20.80
N ASP A 89 19.62 1.98 20.49
CA ASP A 89 20.15 0.62 20.41
C ASP A 89 20.91 0.35 19.09
N LEU A 90 20.85 1.25 18.10
CA LEU A 90 21.53 1.06 16.83
C LEU A 90 23.04 1.28 17.02
N PRO A 91 23.91 0.26 16.80
CA PRO A 91 25.35 0.46 16.88
C PRO A 91 25.75 1.52 15.84
N THR A 92 26.52 2.51 16.27
CA THR A 92 26.99 3.68 15.50
C THR A 92 27.84 3.33 14.26
N THR A 93 27.94 2.06 13.87
CA THR A 93 28.76 1.56 12.76
C THR A 93 28.33 2.00 11.36
N VAL A 94 27.28 2.81 11.22
CA VAL A 94 26.84 3.33 9.92
C VAL A 94 27.53 4.65 9.53
N PHE A 95 28.39 5.22 10.38
CA PHE A 95 29.00 6.53 10.15
C PHE A 95 30.52 6.53 9.91
N ILE A 96 31.15 5.46 9.38
CA ILE A 96 32.51 5.59 8.84
C ILE A 96 32.72 4.64 7.65
N ASP A 97 32.32 5.06 6.46
CA ASP A 97 33.08 4.78 5.24
C ASP A 97 33.56 6.13 4.72
N HIS A 98 34.63 6.62 5.34
CA HIS A 98 35.45 7.67 4.75
C HIS A 98 36.50 6.93 3.91
N ASP A 99 36.23 6.79 2.62
CA ASP A 99 37.19 6.38 1.60
C ASP A 99 38.48 7.20 1.78
N ALA A 100 39.61 6.49 1.90
CA ALA A 100 40.96 7.05 2.02
C ALA A 100 41.77 6.71 0.77
#